data_AF-A0AAP2RCV1-F1
#
_entry.id   AF-A0AAP2RCV1-F1
#
_cell.length_a   1.000
_cell.length_b   1.000
_cell.length_c   1.000
_cell.angle_alpha   90.00
_cell.angle_beta   90.00
_cell.angle_gamma   90.00
#
_symmetry.space_group_name_H-M   'P 1'
#
loop_
_entity.id
_entity.type
_entity.pdbx_description
1 polymer ?
#
loop_
_entity_poly.entity_id
_entity_poly.type
_entity_poly.pdbx_seq_one_letter_code
_entity_poly.pdbx_strand_id
1 'polypeptide(L)'
;MYDKIIDDYLNDVTRDMDPKLKSDVKRELKTHILDSAEALASERYVPADENIVREVISKMGSPKEIASRYPSRKGSKKAKEFMDVLKVLAGLIVAFTIAGIVMTMIAPELGLPVHLILTGVVPAMIIAVIVISIIFAIIYIYESRLKMTYEEKIKKMNENLEKPSSPIRVAIITICNLVFLAVINLYWDKVPAIIVFEGDKPTGIVSLFSPDFATFIPYINMLIIATIIVNLLYLLIKSKWIPSALETVLGIASAILIYGLITMFPFNPELISEIVLGIKLLLAFVLIMTLFGAVKNLWQAIILAIGK
;
A
#
# COMPACT_ATOMS: atom_id res chain seq x y z
N MET A 1 12.86 -52.22 -11.90
CA MET A 1 11.56 -51.58 -11.60
C MET A 1 11.78 -50.43 -10.62
N TYR A 2 12.51 -49.39 -11.03
CA TYR A 2 12.87 -48.26 -10.16
C TYR A 2 12.77 -46.89 -10.86
N ASP A 3 12.61 -46.87 -12.19
CA ASP A 3 12.38 -45.65 -12.97
C ASP A 3 11.28 -44.75 -12.39
N LYS A 4 10.19 -45.34 -11.89
CA LYS A 4 9.10 -44.57 -11.29
C LYS A 4 9.57 -43.70 -10.11
N ILE A 5 10.44 -44.22 -9.25
CA ILE A 5 10.95 -43.50 -8.07
C ILE A 5 11.89 -42.37 -8.50
N ILE A 6 12.74 -42.65 -9.50
CA ILE A 6 13.62 -41.65 -10.11
C ILE A 6 12.77 -40.55 -10.74
N ASP A 7 11.78 -40.91 -11.56
CA ASP A 7 10.93 -39.96 -12.28
C ASP A 7 10.04 -39.15 -11.31
N ASP A 8 9.52 -39.75 -10.23
CA ASP A 8 8.77 -39.05 -9.17
C ASP A 8 9.66 -38.04 -8.43
N TYR A 9 10.87 -38.44 -8.02
CA TYR A 9 11.85 -37.53 -7.39
C TYR A 9 12.25 -36.37 -8.32
N LEU A 10 12.53 -36.68 -9.60
CA LEU A 10 12.88 -35.68 -10.62
C LEU A 10 11.71 -34.75 -10.97
N ASN A 11 10.47 -35.24 -10.90
CA ASN A 11 9.27 -34.42 -11.06
C ASN A 11 9.16 -33.38 -9.94
N ASP A 12 9.44 -33.76 -8.69
CA ASP A 12 9.41 -32.84 -7.55
C ASP A 12 10.58 -31.84 -7.55
N VAL A 13 11.80 -32.27 -7.89
CA VAL A 13 12.95 -31.36 -8.06
C VAL A 13 12.66 -30.31 -9.13
N THR A 14 12.15 -30.73 -10.30
CA THR A 14 12.00 -29.86 -11.47
C THR A 14 10.60 -29.23 -11.60
N ARG A 15 9.80 -29.24 -10.53
CA ARG A 15 8.40 -28.78 -10.57
C ARG A 15 8.24 -27.30 -10.92
N ASP A 16 9.08 -26.44 -10.34
CA ASP A 16 9.01 -24.98 -10.45
C ASP A 16 10.03 -24.37 -11.46
N MET A 17 10.66 -25.21 -12.29
CA MET A 17 11.63 -24.82 -13.33
C MET A 17 10.96 -24.44 -14.66
N ASP A 18 11.67 -23.71 -15.51
CA ASP A 18 11.22 -23.41 -16.88
C ASP A 18 11.30 -24.67 -17.78
N PRO A 19 10.39 -24.91 -18.75
CA PRO A 19 10.36 -26.14 -19.53
C PRO A 19 11.69 -26.55 -20.20
N LYS A 20 12.47 -25.58 -20.69
CA LYS A 20 13.77 -25.88 -21.33
C LYS A 20 14.81 -26.35 -20.31
N LEU A 21 14.93 -25.65 -19.19
CA LEU A 21 15.82 -26.04 -18.09
C LEU A 21 15.38 -27.37 -17.45
N LYS A 22 14.07 -27.59 -17.35
CA LYS A 22 13.47 -28.80 -16.79
C LYS A 22 13.89 -30.07 -17.53
N SER A 23 13.90 -30.06 -18.87
CA SER A 23 14.36 -31.23 -19.64
C SER A 23 15.84 -31.52 -19.45
N ASP A 24 16.69 -30.48 -19.39
CA ASP A 24 18.14 -30.64 -19.25
C ASP A 24 18.52 -31.12 -17.85
N VAL A 25 17.98 -30.49 -16.80
CA VAL A 25 18.21 -30.87 -15.38
C VAL A 25 17.64 -32.27 -15.08
N LYS A 26 16.50 -32.65 -15.67
CA LYS A 26 15.99 -34.02 -15.54
C LYS A 26 16.95 -35.06 -16.13
N ARG A 27 17.52 -34.79 -17.31
CA ARG A 27 18.47 -35.70 -17.97
C ARG A 27 19.75 -35.83 -17.14
N GLU A 28 20.34 -34.70 -16.75
CA GLU A 28 21.55 -34.62 -15.92
C GLU A 28 21.40 -35.42 -14.61
N LEU A 29 20.34 -35.13 -13.84
CA LEU A 29 20.09 -35.81 -12.57
C LEU A 29 19.71 -37.29 -12.75
N LYS A 30 18.99 -37.67 -13.83
CA LYS A 30 18.68 -39.08 -14.11
C LYS A 30 19.95 -39.89 -14.38
N THR A 31 20.87 -39.36 -15.19
CA THR A 31 22.19 -39.96 -15.43
C THR A 31 22.96 -40.08 -14.12
N HIS A 32 23.12 -38.99 -13.35
CA HIS A 32 23.85 -39.02 -12.09
C HIS A 32 23.29 -40.02 -11.07
N ILE A 33 21.96 -40.17 -10.97
CA ILE A 33 21.33 -41.15 -10.07
C ILE A 33 21.64 -42.59 -10.52
N LEU A 34 21.56 -42.87 -11.82
CA LEU A 34 21.85 -44.20 -12.37
C LEU A 34 23.32 -44.58 -12.20
N ASP A 35 24.25 -43.69 -12.57
CA ASP A 35 25.69 -43.89 -12.43
C ASP A 35 26.08 -44.13 -10.96
N SER A 36 25.48 -43.36 -10.03
CA SER A 36 25.70 -43.52 -8.58
C SER A 36 25.11 -44.82 -8.03
N ALA A 37 23.99 -45.29 -8.58
CA ALA A 37 23.36 -46.55 -8.19
C ALA A 37 24.15 -47.76 -8.71
N GLU A 38 24.67 -47.70 -9.93
CA GLU A 38 25.52 -48.74 -10.51
C GLU A 38 26.87 -48.85 -9.77
N ALA A 39 27.48 -47.73 -9.40
CA ALA A 39 28.67 -47.71 -8.55
C ALA A 39 28.42 -48.34 -7.17
N LEU A 40 27.34 -47.96 -6.48
CA LEU A 40 27.01 -48.47 -5.14
C LEU A 40 26.59 -49.96 -5.16
N ALA A 41 25.93 -50.40 -6.24
CA ALA A 41 25.61 -51.80 -6.47
C ALA A 41 26.88 -52.65 -6.67
N SER A 42 27.82 -52.14 -7.49
CA SER A 42 29.10 -52.79 -7.78
C SER A 42 29.98 -52.91 -6.54
N GLU A 43 30.09 -51.86 -5.73
CA GLU A 43 30.83 -51.85 -4.46
C GLU A 43 30.33 -52.93 -3.48
N ARG A 44 29.04 -53.22 -3.51
CA ARG A 44 28.37 -54.18 -2.61
C ARG A 44 28.17 -55.58 -3.21
N TYR A 45 28.59 -55.81 -4.46
CA TYR A 45 28.34 -57.06 -5.20
C TYR A 45 26.87 -57.49 -5.25
N VAL A 46 25.94 -56.51 -5.31
CA VAL A 46 24.49 -56.72 -5.42
C VAL A 46 23.97 -56.13 -6.73
N PRO A 47 22.83 -56.60 -7.28
CA PRO A 47 22.19 -55.92 -8.40
C PRO A 47 21.71 -54.51 -8.00
N ALA A 48 21.74 -53.57 -8.95
CA ALA A 48 21.14 -52.25 -8.77
C ALA A 48 19.60 -52.38 -8.68
N ASP A 49 19.10 -52.47 -7.45
CA ASP A 49 17.68 -52.68 -7.13
C ASP A 49 17.00 -51.40 -6.64
N GLU A 50 15.73 -51.52 -6.22
CA GLU A 50 14.96 -50.40 -5.69
C GLU A 50 15.56 -49.79 -4.41
N ASN A 51 16.21 -50.62 -3.58
CA ASN A 51 16.79 -50.20 -2.30
C ASN A 51 18.06 -49.37 -2.52
N ILE A 52 18.94 -49.81 -3.42
CA ILE A 52 20.14 -49.07 -3.84
C ILE A 52 19.75 -47.70 -4.41
N VAL A 53 18.75 -47.63 -5.29
CA VAL A 53 18.26 -46.36 -5.88
C VAL A 53 17.67 -45.43 -4.80
N ARG A 54 16.90 -45.96 -3.84
CA ARG A 54 16.38 -45.19 -2.70
C ARG A 54 17.50 -44.64 -1.80
N GLU A 55 18.55 -45.42 -1.56
CA GLU A 55 19.71 -44.97 -0.78
C GLU A 55 20.47 -43.83 -1.49
N VAL A 56 20.70 -43.95 -2.80
CA VAL A 56 21.34 -42.88 -3.62
C VAL A 56 20.52 -41.60 -3.58
N ILE A 57 19.20 -41.69 -3.81
CA ILE A 57 18.30 -40.52 -3.74
C ILE A 57 18.32 -39.91 -2.34
N SER A 58 18.33 -40.73 -1.27
CA SER A 58 18.45 -40.23 0.10
C SER A 58 19.77 -39.53 0.39
N LYS A 59 20.89 -39.95 -0.25
CA LYS A 59 22.21 -39.29 -0.11
C LYS A 59 22.31 -37.99 -0.90
N MET A 60 21.58 -37.84 -2.00
CA MET A 60 21.55 -36.58 -2.78
C MET A 60 20.82 -35.45 -2.03
N GLY A 61 19.95 -35.77 -1.07
CA GLY A 61 19.19 -34.80 -0.27
C GLY A 61 17.76 -34.60 -0.75
N SER A 62 17.02 -33.70 -0.12
CA SER A 62 15.60 -33.51 -0.44
C SER A 62 15.41 -32.85 -1.81
N PRO A 63 14.27 -33.09 -2.50
CA PRO A 63 13.98 -32.45 -3.79
C PRO A 63 14.08 -30.93 -3.75
N LYS A 64 13.75 -30.34 -2.60
CA LYS A 64 13.77 -28.89 -2.38
C LYS A 64 15.18 -28.31 -2.24
N GLU A 65 16.11 -29.04 -1.64
CA GLU A 65 17.52 -28.64 -1.52
C GLU A 65 18.20 -28.67 -2.88
N ILE A 66 18.00 -29.73 -3.66
CA ILE A 66 18.51 -29.81 -5.04
C ILE A 66 17.87 -28.73 -5.93
N ALA A 67 16.56 -28.55 -5.88
CA ALA A 67 15.86 -27.51 -6.65
C ALA A 67 16.38 -26.08 -6.34
N SER A 68 16.82 -25.81 -5.11
CA SER A 68 17.35 -24.50 -4.72
C SER A 68 18.66 -24.10 -5.41
N ARG A 69 19.39 -25.07 -5.99
CA ARG A 69 20.64 -24.84 -6.73
C ARG A 69 20.42 -24.36 -8.18
N TYR A 70 19.18 -24.42 -8.67
CA TYR A 70 18.82 -24.06 -10.04
C TYR A 70 17.87 -22.84 -10.08
N PRO A 71 17.98 -21.96 -11.10
CA PRO A 71 17.14 -20.77 -11.18
C PRO A 71 15.65 -21.11 -11.40
N SER A 72 14.78 -20.55 -10.55
CA SER A 72 13.33 -20.81 -10.62
C SER A 72 12.61 -19.93 -11.64
N ARG A 73 11.54 -20.48 -12.24
CA ARG A 73 10.71 -19.78 -13.25
C ARG A 73 10.05 -18.52 -12.69
N LYS A 74 9.72 -18.53 -11.39
CA LYS A 74 9.10 -17.40 -10.66
C LYS A 74 10.05 -16.20 -10.51
N GLY A 75 11.35 -16.45 -10.29
CA GLY A 75 12.35 -15.38 -10.18
C GLY A 75 12.52 -14.61 -11.50
N SER A 76 12.63 -15.32 -12.63
CA SER A 76 12.76 -14.69 -13.95
C SER A 76 11.56 -13.82 -14.33
N LYS A 77 10.33 -14.27 -14.04
CA LYS A 77 9.11 -13.48 -14.34
C LYS A 77 9.07 -12.17 -13.55
N LYS A 78 9.32 -12.22 -12.23
CA LYS A 78 9.32 -11.02 -11.36
C LYS A 78 10.44 -10.03 -11.70
N ALA A 79 11.62 -10.52 -12.08
CA ALA A 79 12.71 -9.65 -12.56
C ALA A 79 12.32 -8.88 -13.84
N LYS A 80 11.57 -9.53 -14.75
CA LYS A 80 11.03 -8.86 -15.95
C LYS A 80 9.96 -7.82 -15.60
N GLU A 81 9.03 -8.16 -14.71
CA GLU A 81 7.98 -7.24 -14.23
C GLU A 81 8.58 -5.97 -13.60
N PHE A 82 9.62 -6.12 -12.76
CA PHE A 82 10.37 -4.99 -12.19
C PHE A 82 11.06 -4.13 -13.27
N MET A 83 11.67 -4.77 -14.29
CA MET A 83 12.28 -4.07 -15.42
C MET A 83 11.26 -3.28 -16.25
N ASP A 84 10.04 -3.78 -16.39
CA ASP A 84 8.98 -3.11 -17.12
C ASP A 84 8.42 -1.91 -16.34
N VAL A 85 8.33 -1.99 -14.99
CA VAL A 85 8.03 -0.82 -14.12
C VAL A 85 9.10 0.27 -14.26
N LEU A 86 10.38 -0.09 -14.26
CA LEU A 86 11.48 0.88 -14.44
C LEU A 86 11.39 1.64 -15.77
N LYS A 87 11.01 0.97 -16.88
CA LYS A 87 10.82 1.62 -18.19
C LYS A 87 9.68 2.63 -18.16
N VAL A 88 8.56 2.31 -17.50
CA VAL A 88 7.41 3.23 -17.36
C VAL A 88 7.83 4.46 -16.56
N LEU A 89 8.55 4.28 -15.45
CA LEU A 89 9.07 5.39 -14.64
C LEU A 89 10.08 6.26 -15.40
N ALA A 90 10.98 5.66 -16.20
CA ALA A 90 11.90 6.40 -17.05
C ALA A 90 11.16 7.20 -18.15
N GLY A 91 10.13 6.62 -18.77
CA GLY A 91 9.27 7.34 -19.73
C GLY A 91 8.52 8.51 -19.08
N LEU A 92 8.07 8.34 -17.83
CA LEU A 92 7.41 9.38 -17.05
C LEU A 92 8.34 10.56 -16.74
N ILE A 93 9.62 10.29 -16.40
CA ILE A 93 10.66 11.33 -16.23
C ILE A 93 10.79 12.16 -17.51
N VAL A 94 10.90 11.51 -18.67
CA VAL A 94 11.03 12.19 -19.97
C VAL A 94 9.78 13.04 -20.26
N ALA A 95 8.58 12.48 -20.05
CA ALA A 95 7.32 13.18 -20.27
C ALA A 95 7.18 14.44 -19.41
N PHE A 96 7.46 14.36 -18.09
CA PHE A 96 7.41 15.54 -17.21
C PHE A 96 8.52 16.55 -17.52
N THR A 97 9.70 16.11 -17.95
CA THR A 97 10.79 17.03 -18.36
C THR A 97 10.37 17.82 -19.61
N ILE A 98 9.79 17.16 -20.61
CA ILE A 98 9.26 17.82 -21.81
C ILE A 98 8.11 18.76 -21.45
N ALA A 99 7.15 18.33 -20.62
CA ALA A 99 6.04 19.16 -20.17
C ALA A 99 6.52 20.41 -19.41
N GLY A 100 7.54 20.28 -18.56
CA GLY A 100 8.18 21.40 -17.87
C GLY A 100 8.81 22.39 -18.85
N ILE A 101 9.58 21.91 -19.83
CA ILE A 101 10.18 22.77 -20.87
C ILE A 101 9.08 23.51 -21.66
N VAL A 102 8.02 22.81 -22.07
CA VAL A 102 6.88 23.41 -22.79
C VAL A 102 6.16 24.46 -21.93
N MET A 103 5.98 24.23 -20.63
CA MET A 103 5.43 25.24 -19.71
C MET A 103 6.26 26.53 -19.68
N THR A 104 7.60 26.45 -19.71
CA THR A 104 8.45 27.67 -19.78
C THR A 104 8.30 28.46 -21.08
N MET A 105 7.83 27.82 -22.16
CA MET A 105 7.57 28.49 -23.44
C MET A 105 6.16 29.09 -23.53
N ILE A 106 5.18 28.48 -22.88
CA ILE A 106 3.76 28.89 -22.94
C ILE A 106 3.43 29.93 -21.86
N ALA A 107 4.06 29.85 -20.68
CA ALA A 107 3.82 30.75 -19.54
C ALA A 107 5.13 31.40 -19.04
N PRO A 108 5.83 32.21 -19.89
CA PRO A 108 7.08 32.87 -19.52
C PRO A 108 6.95 33.83 -18.34
N GLU A 109 5.75 34.36 -18.08
CA GLU A 109 5.42 35.22 -16.92
C GLU A 109 5.60 34.52 -15.56
N LEU A 110 5.64 33.18 -15.53
CA LEU A 110 5.99 32.43 -14.31
C LEU A 110 7.48 32.53 -13.95
N GLY A 111 8.31 33.10 -14.82
CA GLY A 111 9.73 33.38 -14.54
C GLY A 111 10.59 32.14 -14.28
N LEU A 112 10.12 30.93 -14.63
CA LEU A 112 10.79 29.66 -14.38
C LEU A 112 11.89 29.40 -15.45
N PRO A 113 13.18 29.59 -15.16
CA PRO A 113 14.23 29.26 -16.11
C PRO A 113 14.37 27.75 -16.29
N VAL A 114 14.60 27.31 -17.53
CA VAL A 114 14.74 25.89 -17.90
C VAL A 114 15.79 25.14 -17.05
N HIS A 115 16.85 25.83 -16.60
CA HIS A 115 17.85 25.21 -15.74
C HIS A 115 17.28 24.74 -14.39
N LEU A 116 16.32 25.44 -13.77
CA LEU A 116 15.70 25.01 -12.51
C LEU A 116 14.87 23.73 -12.67
N ILE A 117 14.31 23.48 -13.85
CA ILE A 117 13.61 22.22 -14.16
C ILE A 117 14.63 21.07 -14.25
N LEU A 118 15.77 21.31 -14.91
CA LEU A 118 16.85 20.34 -15.06
C LEU A 118 17.63 20.07 -13.78
N THR A 119 17.79 21.06 -12.88
CA THR A 119 18.53 20.91 -11.61
C THR A 119 17.64 20.62 -10.40
N GLY A 120 16.34 20.90 -10.47
CA GLY A 120 15.36 20.62 -9.41
C GLY A 120 14.50 19.40 -9.68
N VAL A 121 13.71 19.43 -10.75
CA VAL A 121 12.67 18.42 -11.02
C VAL A 121 13.28 17.10 -11.47
N VAL A 122 14.25 17.12 -12.39
CA VAL A 122 14.88 15.88 -12.90
C VAL A 122 15.60 15.09 -11.79
N PRO A 123 16.46 15.68 -10.93
CA PRO A 123 17.08 14.96 -9.82
C PRO A 123 16.07 14.46 -8.79
N ALA A 124 15.03 15.25 -8.47
CA ALA A 124 13.96 14.82 -7.57
C ALA A 124 13.21 13.58 -8.09
N MET A 125 12.92 13.52 -9.40
CA MET A 125 12.31 12.33 -10.01
C MET A 125 13.26 11.13 -10.06
N ILE A 126 14.56 11.33 -10.31
CA ILE A 126 15.56 10.25 -10.24
C ILE A 126 15.61 9.66 -8.82
N ILE A 127 15.65 10.51 -7.79
CA ILE A 127 15.58 10.08 -6.38
C ILE A 127 14.28 9.32 -6.11
N ALA A 128 13.13 9.82 -6.58
CA ALA A 128 11.86 9.12 -6.44
C ALA A 128 11.89 7.72 -7.08
N VAL A 129 12.45 7.57 -8.28
CA VAL A 129 12.61 6.25 -8.94
C VAL A 129 13.54 5.34 -8.16
N ILE A 130 14.65 5.84 -7.61
CA ILE A 130 15.56 5.06 -6.75
C ILE A 130 14.83 4.59 -5.48
N VAL A 131 14.12 5.49 -4.79
CA VAL A 131 13.36 5.16 -3.57
C VAL A 131 12.26 4.13 -3.86
N ILE A 132 11.48 4.31 -4.92
CA ILE A 132 10.46 3.34 -5.36
C ILE A 132 11.11 2.00 -5.69
N SER A 133 12.24 2.00 -6.39
CA SER A 133 13.00 0.78 -6.73
C SER A 133 13.48 0.03 -5.49
N ILE A 134 13.97 0.75 -4.47
CA ILE A 134 14.38 0.19 -3.18
C ILE A 134 13.17 -0.39 -2.44
N ILE A 135 12.01 0.31 -2.43
CA ILE A 135 10.78 -0.20 -1.83
C ILE A 135 10.34 -1.50 -2.51
N PHE A 136 10.31 -1.56 -3.84
CA PHE A 136 9.99 -2.78 -4.59
C PHE A 136 11.02 -3.91 -4.34
N ALA A 137 12.31 -3.60 -4.23
CA ALA A 137 13.35 -4.58 -3.91
C ALA A 137 13.20 -5.13 -2.48
N ILE A 138 12.88 -4.28 -1.50
CA ILE A 138 12.58 -4.68 -0.12
C ILE A 138 11.33 -5.58 -0.09
N ILE A 139 10.26 -5.20 -0.79
CA ILE A 139 9.05 -6.02 -0.91
C ILE A 139 9.39 -7.38 -1.52
N TYR A 140 10.17 -7.43 -2.60
CA TYR A 140 10.59 -8.67 -3.26
C TYR A 140 11.39 -9.60 -2.33
N ILE A 141 12.40 -9.07 -1.62
CA ILE A 141 13.22 -9.82 -0.67
C ILE A 141 12.38 -10.32 0.51
N TYR A 142 11.43 -9.53 0.98
CA TYR A 142 10.54 -9.90 2.07
C TYR A 142 9.53 -10.97 1.65
N GLU A 143 8.94 -10.81 0.47
CA GLU A 143 7.98 -11.74 -0.12
C GLU A 143 8.62 -13.10 -0.44
N SER A 144 9.89 -13.13 -0.90
CA SER A 144 10.62 -14.38 -1.14
C SER A 144 10.85 -15.22 0.12
N ARG A 145 10.66 -14.63 1.31
CA ARG A 145 10.75 -15.31 2.62
C ARG A 145 9.39 -15.69 3.21
N LEU A 146 8.27 -15.28 2.61
CA LEU A 146 6.93 -15.52 3.13
C LEU A 146 6.28 -16.78 2.52
N LYS A 147 5.50 -17.50 3.34
CA LYS A 147 4.68 -18.66 2.89
C LYS A 147 3.41 -18.27 2.11
N MET A 148 3.11 -16.98 2.01
CA MET A 148 1.88 -16.42 1.43
C MET A 148 2.20 -15.06 0.83
N THR A 149 1.69 -14.80 -0.37
CA THR A 149 2.00 -13.65 -1.22
C THR A 149 1.56 -12.34 -0.54
N TYR A 150 2.28 -11.24 -0.78
CA TYR A 150 1.90 -9.94 -0.23
C TYR A 150 0.52 -9.49 -0.72
N GLU A 151 0.21 -9.74 -2.00
CA GLU A 151 -1.10 -9.50 -2.61
C GLU A 151 -2.24 -10.25 -1.90
N GLU A 152 -2.03 -11.52 -1.53
CA GLU A 152 -3.03 -12.32 -0.84
C GLU A 152 -3.27 -11.82 0.59
N LYS A 153 -2.22 -11.31 1.26
CA LYS A 153 -2.34 -10.63 2.55
C LYS A 153 -3.09 -9.30 2.44
N ILE A 154 -2.78 -8.47 1.44
CA ILE A 154 -3.53 -7.23 1.17
C ILE A 154 -4.98 -7.57 0.86
N LYS A 155 -5.26 -8.53 -0.02
CA LYS A 155 -6.62 -8.93 -0.39
C LYS A 155 -7.41 -9.35 0.84
N LYS A 156 -6.85 -10.24 1.69
CA LYS A 156 -7.48 -10.65 2.94
C LYS A 156 -7.64 -9.50 3.94
N MET A 157 -6.73 -8.51 3.94
CA MET A 157 -6.86 -7.31 4.75
C MET A 157 -7.98 -6.41 4.22
N ASN A 158 -8.07 -6.17 2.91
CA ASN A 158 -9.13 -5.39 2.26
C ASN A 158 -10.51 -6.04 2.46
N GLU A 159 -10.65 -7.35 2.24
CA GLU A 159 -11.89 -8.10 2.55
C GLU A 159 -12.32 -7.98 4.02
N ASN A 160 -11.36 -7.78 4.93
CA ASN A 160 -11.63 -7.49 6.34
C ASN A 160 -11.86 -5.99 6.61
N LEU A 161 -11.34 -5.06 5.80
CA LEU A 161 -11.58 -3.61 5.96
C LEU A 161 -12.93 -3.17 5.36
N GLU A 162 -13.39 -3.85 4.31
CA GLU A 162 -14.68 -3.60 3.67
C GLU A 162 -15.87 -4.00 4.55
N LYS A 163 -15.71 -5.00 5.43
CA LYS A 163 -16.76 -5.48 6.32
C LYS A 163 -16.96 -4.51 7.50
N PRO A 164 -18.12 -3.85 7.65
CA PRO A 164 -18.30 -2.80 8.66
C PRO A 164 -18.06 -3.26 10.10
N SER A 165 -18.40 -4.52 10.41
CA SER A 165 -18.26 -5.14 11.73
C SER A 165 -16.96 -5.94 11.94
N SER A 166 -15.94 -5.70 11.11
CA SER A 166 -14.63 -6.33 11.28
C SER A 166 -13.87 -5.75 12.48
N PRO A 167 -13.37 -6.57 13.42
CA PRO A 167 -12.58 -6.08 14.55
C PRO A 167 -11.34 -5.28 14.11
N ILE A 168 -10.73 -5.63 12.98
CA ILE A 168 -9.54 -4.93 12.43
C ILE A 168 -9.93 -3.55 11.90
N ARG A 169 -11.03 -3.45 11.14
CA ARG A 169 -11.57 -2.16 10.67
C ARG A 169 -11.88 -1.24 11.85
N VAL A 170 -12.61 -1.76 12.84
CA VAL A 170 -13.02 -1.01 14.02
C VAL A 170 -11.80 -0.55 14.82
N ALA A 171 -10.83 -1.43 15.08
CA ALA A 171 -9.59 -1.08 15.78
C ALA A 171 -8.82 0.03 15.07
N ILE A 172 -8.61 -0.06 13.75
CA ILE A 172 -7.89 0.96 12.97
C ILE A 172 -8.61 2.31 13.02
N ILE A 173 -9.92 2.35 12.75
CA ILE A 173 -10.69 3.60 12.79
C ILE A 173 -10.66 4.22 14.20
N THR A 174 -10.81 3.41 15.25
CA THR A 174 -10.74 3.88 16.65
C THR A 174 -9.35 4.41 17.00
N ILE A 175 -8.27 3.72 16.61
CA ILE A 175 -6.88 4.18 16.86
C ILE A 175 -6.62 5.49 16.11
N CYS A 176 -6.97 5.59 14.83
CA CYS A 176 -6.82 6.83 14.06
C CYS A 176 -7.60 8.00 14.67
N ASN A 177 -8.83 7.77 15.12
CA ASN A 177 -9.63 8.78 15.80
C ASN A 177 -9.04 9.19 17.17
N LEU A 178 -8.49 8.26 17.95
CA LEU A 178 -7.80 8.57 19.21
C LEU A 178 -6.50 9.36 18.98
N VAL A 179 -5.72 9.00 17.96
CA VAL A 179 -4.52 9.76 17.56
C VAL A 179 -4.91 11.16 17.07
N PHE A 180 -5.95 11.27 16.24
CA PHE A 180 -6.43 12.58 15.77
C PHE A 180 -6.96 13.45 16.92
N LEU A 181 -7.69 12.86 17.87
CA LEU A 181 -8.15 13.53 19.09
C LEU A 181 -6.95 14.05 19.92
N ALA A 182 -5.90 13.24 20.10
CA ALA A 182 -4.69 13.68 20.80
C ALA A 182 -3.95 14.79 20.04
N VAL A 183 -3.78 14.64 18.72
CA VAL A 183 -3.08 15.62 17.88
C VAL A 183 -3.82 16.96 17.86
N ILE A 184 -5.14 16.96 17.62
CA ILE A 184 -5.90 18.21 17.52
C ILE A 184 -5.94 18.95 18.86
N ASN A 185 -5.96 18.28 20.01
CA ASN A 185 -5.96 18.97 21.31
C ASN A 185 -4.57 19.46 21.75
N LEU A 186 -3.47 18.85 21.26
CA LEU A 186 -2.10 19.19 21.70
C LEU A 186 -1.34 20.16 20.75
N TYR A 187 -1.77 20.24 19.48
CA TYR A 187 -1.00 20.91 18.42
C TYR A 187 -1.80 21.86 17.53
N TRP A 188 -3.12 22.06 17.71
CA TRP A 188 -3.90 22.96 16.83
C TRP A 188 -3.35 24.39 16.80
N ASP A 189 -2.89 24.89 17.95
CA ASP A 189 -2.28 26.21 18.14
C ASP A 189 -0.92 26.36 17.42
N LYS A 190 -0.25 25.23 17.17
CA LYS A 190 1.12 25.13 16.65
C LYS A 190 1.21 24.74 15.18
N VAL A 191 0.09 24.58 14.48
CA VAL A 191 0.11 24.25 13.04
C VAL A 191 0.58 25.50 12.26
N PRO A 192 1.75 25.47 11.61
CA PRO A 192 2.29 26.64 10.93
C PRO A 192 1.67 26.79 9.54
N ALA A 193 1.42 28.04 9.13
CA ALA A 193 1.07 28.42 7.76
C ALA A 193 2.17 29.30 7.15
N ILE A 194 2.46 29.03 5.87
CA ILE A 194 3.58 29.59 5.09
C ILE A 194 3.00 30.55 4.06
N ILE A 195 3.42 31.81 3.89
CA ILE A 195 4.32 32.73 4.62
C ILE A 195 3.79 34.13 4.25
N VAL A 196 3.90 35.18 5.08
CA VAL A 196 3.62 36.55 4.59
C VAL A 196 4.82 37.04 3.78
N PHE A 197 4.58 37.48 2.54
CA PHE A 197 5.58 38.07 1.65
C PHE A 197 5.39 39.59 1.59
N GLU A 198 6.31 40.34 2.17
CA GLU A 198 6.39 41.79 1.99
C GLU A 198 7.46 42.09 0.94
N GLY A 199 7.05 42.01 -0.33
CA GLY A 199 7.97 41.95 -1.47
C GLY A 199 8.75 40.63 -1.49
N ASP A 200 10.06 40.71 -1.75
CA ASP A 200 10.96 39.55 -1.94
C ASP A 200 11.46 38.90 -0.63
N LYS A 201 10.86 39.23 0.54
CA LYS A 201 11.31 38.73 1.85
C LYS A 201 10.19 38.05 2.63
N PRO A 202 10.43 36.86 3.19
CA PRO A 202 9.49 36.21 4.11
C PRO A 202 9.51 36.91 5.47
N THR A 203 8.39 37.51 5.89
CA THR A 203 8.35 38.31 7.13
C THR A 203 8.02 37.49 8.39
N GLY A 204 7.49 36.28 8.26
CA GLY A 204 7.28 35.39 9.41
C GLY A 204 6.53 34.09 9.12
N ILE A 205 6.55 33.18 10.09
CA ILE A 205 5.66 32.01 10.16
C ILE A 205 4.51 32.37 11.08
N VAL A 206 3.28 32.27 10.59
CA VAL A 206 2.06 32.53 11.36
C VAL A 206 1.31 31.22 11.63
N SER A 207 0.61 31.11 12.76
CA SER A 207 -0.26 29.94 13.01
C SER A 207 -1.42 29.92 12.01
N LEU A 208 -1.78 28.74 11.53
CA LEU A 208 -2.86 28.51 10.57
C LEU A 208 -4.24 28.88 11.16
N PHE A 209 -4.46 28.54 12.43
CA PHE A 209 -5.71 28.73 13.13
C PHE A 209 -5.65 30.00 13.99
N SER A 210 -6.75 30.75 14.04
CA SER A 210 -6.91 31.86 14.99
C SER A 210 -7.30 31.33 16.38
N PRO A 211 -7.21 32.14 17.45
CA PRO A 211 -7.73 31.77 18.77
C PRO A 211 -9.21 31.36 18.76
N ASP A 212 -10.01 31.90 17.83
CA ASP A 212 -11.44 31.59 17.71
C ASP A 212 -11.70 30.12 17.35
N PHE A 213 -10.72 29.44 16.75
CA PHE A 213 -10.80 28.00 16.44
C PHE A 213 -10.95 27.15 17.71
N ALA A 214 -10.47 27.63 18.87
CA ALA A 214 -10.68 26.98 20.16
C ALA A 214 -12.17 26.73 20.46
N THR A 215 -13.06 27.60 19.97
CA THR A 215 -14.52 27.46 20.10
C THR A 215 -15.05 26.21 19.39
N PHE A 216 -14.39 25.74 18.33
CA PHE A 216 -14.78 24.55 17.57
C PHE A 216 -14.23 23.25 18.17
N ILE A 217 -13.13 23.31 18.94
CA ILE A 217 -12.47 22.13 19.53
C ILE A 217 -13.43 21.25 20.35
N PRO A 218 -14.31 21.76 21.25
CA PRO A 218 -15.24 20.92 22.00
C PRO A 218 -16.21 20.14 21.10
N TYR A 219 -16.69 20.76 20.02
CA TYR A 219 -17.62 20.13 19.08
C TYR A 219 -16.91 19.08 18.20
N ILE A 220 -15.68 19.37 17.75
CA ILE A 220 -14.81 18.42 17.05
C ILE A 220 -14.55 17.19 17.96
N ASN A 221 -14.17 17.42 19.22
CA ASN A 221 -13.93 16.37 20.20
C ASN A 221 -15.19 15.51 20.43
N MET A 222 -16.36 16.14 20.59
CA MET A 222 -17.63 15.44 20.76
C MET A 222 -17.96 14.54 19.55
N LEU A 223 -17.76 15.04 18.32
CA LEU A 223 -17.96 14.26 17.10
C LEU A 223 -17.00 13.07 16.99
N ILE A 224 -15.71 13.27 17.31
CA ILE A 224 -14.70 12.19 17.27
C ILE A 224 -15.04 11.11 18.30
N ILE A 225 -15.40 11.50 19.53
CA ILE A 225 -15.82 10.57 20.59
C ILE A 225 -17.07 9.81 20.18
N ALA A 226 -18.09 10.49 19.64
CA ALA A 226 -19.31 9.84 19.16
C ALA A 226 -19.03 8.89 18.00
N THR A 227 -18.12 9.24 17.08
CA THR A 227 -17.67 8.36 15.99
C THR A 227 -16.99 7.10 16.53
N ILE A 228 -16.13 7.24 17.55
CA ILE A 228 -15.52 6.08 18.22
C ILE A 228 -16.59 5.18 18.85
N ILE A 229 -17.58 5.76 19.55
CA ILE A 229 -18.68 5.00 20.16
C ILE A 229 -19.46 4.23 19.08
N VAL A 230 -19.90 4.89 18.01
CA VAL A 230 -20.67 4.25 16.92
C VAL A 230 -19.85 3.16 16.23
N ASN A 231 -18.56 3.38 16.00
CA ASN A 231 -17.64 2.39 15.45
C ASN A 231 -17.50 1.16 16.38
N LEU A 232 -17.48 1.34 17.70
CA LEU A 232 -17.52 0.22 18.67
C LEU A 232 -18.88 -0.48 18.71
N LEU A 233 -20.00 0.23 18.49
CA LEU A 233 -21.33 -0.39 18.40
C LEU A 233 -21.44 -1.39 17.22
N TYR A 234 -20.64 -1.25 16.15
CA TYR A 234 -20.56 -2.27 15.10
C TYR A 234 -20.06 -3.63 15.57
N LEU A 235 -19.33 -3.72 16.70
CA LEU A 235 -18.93 -4.99 17.31
C LEU A 235 -20.00 -5.51 18.27
N LEU A 236 -20.61 -4.62 19.07
CA LEU A 236 -21.53 -4.98 20.15
C LEU A 236 -22.96 -5.30 19.67
N ILE A 237 -23.48 -4.54 18.69
CA ILE A 237 -24.88 -4.65 18.26
C ILE A 237 -25.00 -5.65 17.10
N LYS A 238 -25.84 -6.69 17.24
CA LYS A 238 -26.15 -7.63 16.15
C LYS A 238 -26.90 -6.97 14.97
N SER A 239 -27.76 -5.98 15.24
CA SER A 239 -28.50 -5.24 14.23
C SER A 239 -27.66 -4.08 13.64
N LYS A 240 -27.11 -4.28 12.44
CA LYS A 240 -26.16 -3.34 11.82
C LYS A 240 -26.79 -2.06 11.27
N TRP A 241 -28.12 -1.98 11.15
CA TRP A 241 -28.81 -0.75 10.76
C TRP A 241 -28.67 0.37 11.80
N ILE A 242 -28.60 0.03 13.11
CA ILE A 242 -28.52 1.04 14.19
C ILE A 242 -27.19 1.82 14.11
N PRO A 243 -26.00 1.18 14.08
CA PRO A 243 -24.75 1.91 13.86
C PRO A 243 -24.74 2.69 12.53
N SER A 244 -25.28 2.14 11.44
CA SER A 244 -25.33 2.82 10.13
C SER A 244 -26.20 4.09 10.12
N ALA A 245 -27.32 4.07 10.85
CA ALA A 245 -28.15 5.26 11.07
C ALA A 245 -27.43 6.30 11.94
N LEU A 246 -26.70 5.88 12.97
CA LEU A 246 -25.90 6.79 13.79
C LEU A 246 -24.71 7.38 13.03
N GLU A 247 -24.02 6.62 12.17
CA GLU A 247 -23.00 7.18 11.26
C GLU A 247 -23.60 8.23 10.31
N THR A 248 -24.86 8.09 9.90
CA THR A 248 -25.57 9.10 9.09
C THR A 248 -25.76 10.40 9.87
N VAL A 249 -26.26 10.31 11.11
CA VAL A 249 -26.46 11.48 11.99
C VAL A 249 -25.14 12.18 12.27
N LEU A 250 -24.06 11.42 12.53
CA LEU A 250 -22.72 11.98 12.72
C LEU A 250 -22.14 12.61 11.44
N GLY A 251 -22.43 12.04 10.26
CA GLY A 251 -22.07 12.64 8.98
C GLY A 251 -22.75 13.99 8.76
N ILE A 252 -24.05 14.09 9.07
CA ILE A 252 -24.80 15.35 9.00
C ILE A 252 -24.26 16.37 10.01
N ALA A 253 -24.03 15.97 11.26
CA ALA A 253 -23.46 16.85 12.29
C ALA A 253 -22.04 17.33 11.93
N SER A 254 -21.22 16.47 11.32
CA SER A 254 -19.89 16.82 10.80
C SER A 254 -19.99 17.81 9.63
N ALA A 255 -20.95 17.61 8.72
CA ALA A 255 -21.22 18.55 7.62
C ALA A 255 -21.64 19.94 8.14
N ILE A 256 -22.49 20.01 9.17
CA ILE A 256 -22.87 21.27 9.84
C ILE A 256 -21.64 21.96 10.45
N LEU A 257 -20.76 21.20 11.12
CA LEU A 257 -19.53 21.76 11.70
C LEU A 257 -18.56 22.28 10.62
N ILE A 258 -18.36 21.54 9.52
CA ILE A 258 -17.53 21.99 8.39
C ILE A 258 -18.11 23.25 7.75
N TYR A 259 -19.44 23.33 7.58
CA TYR A 259 -20.11 24.54 7.10
C TYR A 259 -19.91 25.73 8.05
N GLY A 260 -19.96 25.51 9.36
CA GLY A 260 -19.60 26.51 10.37
C GLY A 260 -18.16 27.02 10.24
N LEU A 261 -17.20 26.10 10.04
CA LEU A 261 -15.79 26.45 9.81
C LEU A 261 -15.58 27.25 8.51
N ILE A 262 -16.33 26.97 7.44
CA ILE A 262 -16.24 27.71 6.16
C ILE A 262 -16.82 29.13 6.32
N THR A 263 -17.93 29.28 7.05
CA THR A 263 -18.68 30.54 7.17
C THR A 263 -18.13 31.50 8.21
N MET A 264 -17.79 30.99 9.41
CA MET A 264 -17.14 31.80 10.46
C MET A 264 -15.64 31.99 10.22
N PHE A 265 -15.03 31.12 9.42
CA PHE A 265 -13.63 31.14 9.00
C PHE A 265 -12.62 31.50 10.11
N PRO A 266 -12.53 30.68 11.19
CA PRO A 266 -11.66 30.91 12.35
C PRO A 266 -10.17 30.65 12.08
N PHE A 267 -9.69 30.95 10.88
CA PHE A 267 -8.29 30.88 10.49
C PHE A 267 -7.64 32.25 10.68
N ASN A 268 -6.31 32.30 10.74
CA ASN A 268 -5.61 33.56 10.99
C ASN A 268 -5.91 34.60 9.87
N PRO A 269 -6.35 35.84 10.19
CA PRO A 269 -6.62 36.88 9.19
C PRO A 269 -5.38 37.33 8.40
N GLU A 270 -4.17 37.03 8.88
CA GLU A 270 -2.90 37.32 8.20
C GLU A 270 -2.57 36.33 7.05
N LEU A 271 -3.42 35.32 6.82
CA LEU A 271 -3.25 34.37 5.73
C LEU A 271 -3.48 35.02 4.35
N ILE A 272 -2.60 34.71 3.40
CA ILE A 272 -2.72 35.11 1.99
C ILE A 272 -4.05 34.61 1.39
N SER A 273 -4.70 35.46 0.58
CA SER A 273 -6.01 35.23 -0.05
C SER A 273 -6.13 33.89 -0.78
N GLU A 274 -5.07 33.47 -1.47
CA GLU A 274 -4.96 32.25 -2.25
C GLU A 274 -4.96 31.01 -1.34
N ILE A 275 -4.30 31.09 -0.19
CA ILE A 275 -4.30 30.04 0.84
C ILE A 275 -5.69 29.95 1.49
N VAL A 276 -6.28 31.09 1.82
CA VAL A 276 -7.66 31.19 2.34
C VAL A 276 -8.66 30.56 1.38
N LEU A 277 -8.57 30.87 0.09
CA LEU A 277 -9.42 30.30 -0.96
C LEU A 277 -9.18 28.80 -1.11
N GLY A 278 -7.92 28.35 -1.13
CA GLY A 278 -7.57 26.94 -1.21
C GLY A 278 -8.12 26.11 -0.04
N ILE A 279 -8.02 26.63 1.19
CA ILE A 279 -8.60 26.01 2.39
C ILE A 279 -10.13 25.94 2.28
N LYS A 280 -10.80 27.03 1.87
CA LYS A 280 -12.26 27.05 1.70
C LYS A 280 -12.73 26.06 0.64
N LEU A 281 -12.03 25.95 -0.49
CA LEU A 281 -12.33 24.97 -1.55
C LEU A 281 -12.11 23.53 -1.07
N LEU A 282 -11.03 23.26 -0.33
CA LEU A 282 -10.77 21.94 0.25
C LEU A 282 -11.84 21.56 1.27
N LEU A 283 -12.23 22.48 2.17
CA LEU A 283 -13.31 22.26 3.13
C LEU A 283 -14.67 22.06 2.44
N ALA A 284 -14.96 22.81 1.37
CA ALA A 284 -16.18 22.62 0.58
C ALA A 284 -16.21 21.26 -0.13
N PHE A 285 -15.08 20.79 -0.64
CA PHE A 285 -14.96 19.43 -1.17
C PHE A 285 -15.18 18.36 -0.09
N VAL A 286 -14.55 18.51 1.09
CA VAL A 286 -14.74 17.61 2.23
C VAL A 286 -16.20 17.62 2.72
N LEU A 287 -16.88 18.78 2.71
CA LEU A 287 -18.31 18.90 3.02
C LEU A 287 -19.18 18.06 2.08
N ILE A 288 -18.97 18.20 0.77
CA ILE A 288 -19.70 17.43 -0.26
C ILE A 288 -19.45 15.92 -0.08
N MET A 289 -18.20 15.52 0.11
CA MET A 289 -17.84 14.11 0.32
C MET A 289 -18.44 13.54 1.61
N THR A 290 -18.52 14.35 2.68
CA THR A 290 -19.14 13.97 3.96
C THR A 290 -20.65 13.76 3.80
N LEU A 291 -21.33 14.65 3.08
CA LEU A 291 -22.75 14.51 2.77
C LEU A 291 -23.03 13.27 1.90
N PHE A 292 -22.19 13.00 0.90
CA PHE A 292 -22.31 11.79 0.07
C PHE A 292 -22.10 10.51 0.88
N GLY A 293 -21.15 10.53 1.83
CA GLY A 293 -20.96 9.47 2.82
C GLY A 293 -22.19 9.25 3.71
N ALA A 294 -22.79 10.33 4.22
CA ALA A 294 -24.02 10.26 5.01
C ALA A 294 -25.19 9.65 4.22
N VAL A 295 -25.40 10.06 2.96
CA VAL A 295 -26.43 9.48 2.07
C VAL A 295 -26.19 7.99 1.84
N LYS A 296 -24.94 7.57 1.59
CA LYS A 296 -24.57 6.15 1.45
C LYS A 296 -24.87 5.36 2.73
N ASN A 297 -24.54 5.90 3.89
CA ASN A 297 -24.77 5.25 5.18
C ASN A 297 -26.26 5.17 5.55
N LEU A 298 -27.05 6.16 5.15
CA LEU A 298 -28.51 6.15 5.26
C LEU A 298 -29.11 5.05 4.39
N TRP A 299 -28.68 4.96 3.12
CA TRP A 299 -29.11 3.93 2.19
C TRP A 299 -28.78 2.52 2.70
N GLN A 300 -27.58 2.33 3.25
CA GLN A 300 -27.19 1.08 3.91
C GLN A 300 -28.05 0.78 5.14
N ALA A 301 -28.36 1.78 5.98
CA ALA A 301 -29.23 1.61 7.14
C ALA A 301 -30.64 1.16 6.72
N ILE A 302 -31.21 1.76 5.67
CA ILE A 302 -32.51 1.42 5.10
C ILE A 302 -32.51 -0.03 4.57
N ILE A 303 -31.52 -0.42 3.77
CA ILE A 303 -31.41 -1.81 3.28
C ILE A 303 -31.29 -2.81 4.43
N LEU A 304 -30.46 -2.50 5.44
CA LEU A 304 -30.25 -3.36 6.62
C LEU A 304 -31.46 -3.41 7.59
N ALA A 305 -32.40 -2.47 7.46
CA ALA A 305 -33.65 -2.44 8.20
C ALA A 305 -34.80 -3.17 7.47
N ILE A 306 -34.85 -3.08 6.13
CA ILE A 306 -35.86 -3.74 5.29
C ILE A 306 -35.52 -5.22 5.00
N GLY A 307 -34.22 -5.56 4.94
CA GLY A 307 -33.75 -6.94 4.71
C GLY A 307 -33.76 -7.83 5.96
N LYS A 308 -34.65 -7.57 6.91
CA LYS A 308 -34.79 -8.25 8.21
C LYS A 308 -36.25 -8.51 8.55
#